data_AF-A0A6G3XQR0-F1
#
_entry.id   AF-A0A6G3XQR0-F1
#
_cell.length_a   1.000
_cell.length_b   1.000
_cell.length_c   1.000
_cell.angle_alpha   90.00
_cell.angle_beta   90.00
_cell.angle_gamma   90.00
#
_symmetry.space_group_name_H-M   'P 1'
#
loop_
_entity.id
_entity.type
_entity.pdbx_description
1 polymer ?
#
loop_
_entity_poly.entity_id
_entity_poly.type
_entity_poly.pdbx_seq_one_letter_code
_entity_poly.pdbx_strand_id
1 'polypeptide(L)'
;ELPNLRRAMECSMESPDEVHLAQHLAGTLWFYWVGCGRLSEGRHWLDHVLEEPTPHDAARLKVLWVLGYVAVLQGDAVGALSALQECREEAERSGDATAVAYAVHR
;
A
#
# COMPACT_ATOMS: atom_id res chain seq x y z
N GLU A 1 -8.94 -4.74 -19.36
CA GLU A 1 -8.69 -3.65 -18.38
C GLU A 1 -7.62 -3.96 -17.33
N LEU A 2 -7.78 -4.90 -16.39
CA LEU A 2 -6.79 -5.17 -15.32
C LEU A 2 -5.34 -5.51 -15.75
N PRO A 3 -5.10 -6.22 -16.89
CA PRO A 3 -3.75 -6.46 -17.36
C PRO A 3 -2.96 -5.16 -17.56
N ASN A 4 -3.63 -4.08 -17.94
CA ASN A 4 -2.98 -2.78 -18.16
C ASN A 4 -2.53 -2.15 -16.83
N LEU A 5 -3.29 -2.34 -15.74
CA LEU A 5 -2.93 -1.83 -14.41
C LEU A 5 -1.78 -2.62 -13.78
N ARG A 6 -1.78 -3.95 -13.94
CA ARG A 6 -0.64 -4.78 -13.50
C ARG A 6 0.62 -4.42 -14.27
N ARG A 7 0.51 -4.30 -15.60
CA ARG A 7 1.64 -3.90 -16.43
C ARG A 7 2.16 -2.51 -16.09
N ALA A 8 1.27 -1.57 -15.76
CA ALA A 8 1.68 -0.24 -15.31
C ALA A 8 2.48 -0.31 -13.99
N MET A 9 2.04 -1.12 -13.02
CA MET A 9 2.82 -1.33 -11.78
C MET A 9 4.17 -1.97 -12.09
N GLU A 10 4.21 -3.03 -12.92
CA GLU A 10 5.46 -3.68 -13.38
C GLU A 10 6.43 -2.66 -13.99
N CYS A 11 5.98 -1.91 -14.99
CA CYS A 11 6.83 -0.94 -15.68
C CYS A 11 7.32 0.19 -14.76
N SER A 12 6.47 0.70 -13.86
CA SER A 12 6.87 1.74 -12.91
C SER A 12 7.91 1.27 -11.89
N MET A 13 8.03 -0.04 -11.62
CA MET A 13 9.08 -0.59 -10.76
C MET A 13 10.41 -0.83 -11.51
N GLU A 14 10.43 -0.78 -12.85
CA GLU A 14 11.67 -0.93 -13.63
C GLU A 14 12.60 0.29 -13.50
N SER A 15 12.08 1.43 -13.02
CA SER A 15 12.83 2.67 -12.82
C SER A 15 12.69 3.18 -11.38
N PRO A 16 13.80 3.39 -10.64
CA PRO A 16 13.74 3.89 -9.25
C PRO A 16 12.98 5.21 -9.08
N ASP A 17 13.03 6.08 -10.09
CA ASP A 17 12.34 7.38 -10.07
C ASP A 17 10.81 7.24 -10.17
N GLU A 18 10.30 6.11 -10.66
CA GLU A 18 8.88 5.86 -10.93
C GLU A 18 8.23 4.90 -9.92
N VAL A 19 8.98 4.28 -9.01
CA VAL A 19 8.48 3.33 -7.99
C VAL A 19 7.28 3.89 -7.22
N HIS A 20 7.29 5.19 -6.92
CA HIS A 20 6.19 5.86 -6.22
C HIS A 20 4.85 5.79 -6.98
N LEU A 21 4.87 5.67 -8.32
CA LEU A 21 3.68 5.47 -9.14
C LEU A 21 3.12 4.06 -8.96
N ALA A 22 3.98 3.04 -8.87
CA ALA A 22 3.54 1.67 -8.57
C ALA A 22 2.88 1.59 -7.19
N GLN A 23 3.48 2.23 -6.19
CA GLN A 23 2.91 2.34 -4.84
C GLN A 23 1.58 3.09 -4.84
N HIS A 24 1.50 4.22 -5.55
CA HIS A 24 0.27 4.98 -5.70
C HIS A 24 -0.85 4.16 -6.35
N LEU A 25 -0.55 3.43 -7.42
CA LEU A 25 -1.51 2.55 -8.10
C LEU A 25 -1.98 1.43 -7.18
N ALA A 26 -1.05 0.71 -6.53
CA ALA A 26 -1.37 -0.40 -5.63
C ALA A 26 -2.26 0.05 -4.46
N GLY A 27 -1.93 1.20 -3.84
CA GLY A 27 -2.70 1.78 -2.75
C GLY A 27 -4.06 2.34 -3.18
N THR A 28 -4.16 2.93 -4.37
CA THR A 28 -5.43 3.47 -4.90
C THR A 28 -6.42 2.36 -5.23
N LEU A 29 -5.93 1.18 -5.63
CA LEU A 29 -6.76 0.02 -5.95
C LEU A 29 -7.34 -0.71 -4.71
N TRP A 30 -7.20 -0.17 -3.50
CA TRP A 30 -7.73 -0.78 -2.26
C TRP A 30 -9.19 -1.24 -2.37
N PHE A 31 -10.08 -0.39 -2.92
CA PHE A 31 -11.50 -0.71 -3.04
C PHE A 31 -11.71 -1.89 -3.99
N TYR A 32 -10.89 -1.98 -5.02
CA TYR A 32 -10.94 -3.05 -5.98
C TYR A 32 -10.41 -4.36 -5.38
N TRP A 33 -9.33 -4.33 -4.61
CA TRP A 33 -8.82 -5.51 -3.89
C TRP A 33 -9.85 -6.06 -2.92
N VAL A 34 -10.47 -5.18 -2.13
CA VAL A 34 -11.39 -5.57 -1.05
C VAL A 34 -12.80 -5.83 -1.57
N GLY A 35 -13.38 -4.87 -2.29
CA GLY A 35 -14.75 -4.92 -2.79
C GLY A 35 -14.99 -6.04 -3.81
N CYS A 36 -13.96 -6.41 -4.59
CA CYS A 36 -14.06 -7.53 -5.54
C CYS A 36 -13.49 -8.85 -4.99
N GLY A 37 -13.13 -8.94 -3.70
CA GLY A 37 -12.66 -10.17 -3.07
C GLY A 37 -11.28 -10.65 -3.55
N ARG A 38 -10.45 -9.75 -4.09
CA ARG A 38 -9.12 -10.07 -4.63
C ARG A 38 -8.01 -9.85 -3.60
N LEU A 39 -8.25 -10.26 -2.36
CA LEU A 39 -7.39 -9.96 -1.23
C LEU A 39 -5.96 -10.50 -1.41
N SER A 40 -5.81 -11.75 -1.88
CA SER A 40 -4.48 -12.35 -2.08
C SER A 40 -3.68 -11.66 -3.18
N GLU A 41 -4.34 -11.24 -4.26
CA GLU A 41 -3.67 -10.48 -5.33
C GLU A 41 -3.30 -9.07 -4.85
N GLY A 42 -4.22 -8.40 -4.14
CA GLY A 42 -3.95 -7.10 -3.55
C GLY A 42 -2.75 -7.17 -2.62
N ARG A 43 -2.71 -8.14 -1.69
CA ARG A 43 -1.58 -8.35 -0.79
C ARG A 43 -0.27 -8.56 -1.54
N HIS A 44 -0.26 -9.41 -2.57
CA HIS A 44 0.94 -9.64 -3.37
C HIS A 44 1.52 -8.33 -3.95
N TRP A 45 0.68 -7.48 -4.55
CA TRP A 45 1.15 -6.20 -5.08
C TRP A 45 1.57 -5.21 -4.01
N LEU A 46 0.82 -5.13 -2.90
CA LEU A 46 1.13 -4.24 -1.78
C LEU A 46 2.47 -4.61 -1.13
N ASP A 47 2.70 -5.90 -0.87
CA ASP A 47 3.98 -6.39 -0.33
C ASP A 47 5.12 -6.07 -1.31
N HIS A 48 4.95 -6.36 -2.60
CA HIS A 48 6.00 -6.18 -3.60
C HIS A 48 6.42 -4.71 -3.78
N VAL A 49 5.47 -3.77 -3.88
CA VAL A 49 5.82 -2.35 -4.03
C VAL A 49 6.41 -1.72 -2.75
N LEU A 50 6.32 -2.41 -1.59
CA LEU A 50 6.96 -1.99 -0.34
C LEU A 50 8.42 -2.43 -0.24
N GLU A 51 8.84 -3.44 -1.02
CA GLU A 51 10.24 -3.86 -1.13
C GLU A 51 11.10 -2.77 -1.79
N GLU A 52 10.48 -1.95 -2.63
CA GLU A 52 11.13 -0.88 -3.37
C GLU A 52 11.20 0.43 -2.55
N PRO A 53 12.41 0.96 -2.27
CA PRO A 53 12.55 2.22 -1.55
C PRO A 53 12.06 3.40 -2.39
N THR A 54 11.47 4.39 -1.75
CA THR A 54 11.03 5.63 -2.40
C THR A 54 11.37 6.84 -1.54
N PRO A 55 11.69 8.00 -2.14
CA PRO A 55 11.74 9.27 -1.41
C PRO A 55 10.33 9.85 -1.14
N HIS A 56 9.26 9.20 -1.62
CA HIS A 56 7.88 9.69 -1.53
C HIS A 56 7.08 8.98 -0.43
N ASP A 57 7.24 9.45 0.80
CA ASP A 57 6.64 8.83 2.00
C ASP A 57 5.12 8.66 1.92
N ALA A 58 4.39 9.60 1.33
CA ALA A 58 2.92 9.55 1.29
C ALA A 58 2.35 8.35 0.51
N ALA A 59 2.99 7.95 -0.61
CA ALA A 59 2.53 6.80 -1.40
C ALA A 59 2.78 5.50 -0.64
N ARG A 60 3.98 5.35 -0.05
CA ARG A 60 4.35 4.22 0.80
C ARG A 60 3.41 4.08 2.00
N LEU A 61 3.14 5.19 2.71
CA LEU A 61 2.23 5.22 3.85
C LEU A 61 0.82 4.73 3.49
N LYS A 62 0.31 5.13 2.32
CA LYS A 62 -0.97 4.61 1.83
C LYS A 62 -0.92 3.10 1.60
N VAL A 63 0.15 2.58 1.01
CA VAL A 63 0.31 1.14 0.79
C VAL A 63 0.35 0.36 2.10
N LEU A 64 1.12 0.82 3.11
CA LEU A 64 1.18 0.20 4.43
C LEU A 64 -0.20 0.14 5.10
N TRP A 65 -0.98 1.24 5.01
CA TRP A 65 -2.34 1.26 5.53
C TRP A 65 -3.25 0.25 4.82
N VAL A 66 -3.22 0.19 3.49
CA VAL A 66 -4.03 -0.76 2.71
C VAL A 66 -3.60 -2.20 3.02
N LEU A 67 -2.30 -2.47 3.15
CA LEU A 67 -1.78 -3.79 3.51
C LEU A 67 -2.32 -4.22 4.88
N GLY A 68 -2.29 -3.32 5.87
CA GLY A 68 -2.89 -3.56 7.18
C GLY A 68 -4.38 -3.92 7.09
N TYR A 69 -5.14 -3.17 6.30
CA TYR A 69 -6.56 -3.44 6.08
C TYR A 69 -6.83 -4.79 5.38
N VAL A 70 -6.07 -5.12 4.34
CA VAL A 70 -6.16 -6.41 3.64
C VAL A 70 -5.79 -7.56 4.57
N ALA A 71 -4.77 -7.40 5.41
CA ALA A 71 -4.36 -8.42 6.39
C ALA A 71 -5.45 -8.69 7.44
N VAL A 72 -6.15 -7.65 7.94
CA VAL A 72 -7.32 -7.82 8.82
C VAL A 72 -8.39 -8.67 8.13
N LEU A 73 -8.72 -8.37 6.88
CA LEU A 73 -9.73 -9.10 6.13
C LEU A 73 -9.33 -10.56 5.82
N GLN A 74 -8.03 -10.84 5.77
CA GLN A 74 -7.50 -12.20 5.64
C GLN A 74 -7.37 -12.95 6.98
N GLY A 75 -7.67 -12.30 8.11
CA GLY A 75 -7.50 -12.87 9.45
C GLY A 75 -6.05 -12.89 9.96
N ASP A 76 -5.14 -12.19 9.30
CA ASP A 76 -3.73 -12.06 9.68
C ASP A 76 -3.54 -10.86 10.61
N ALA A 77 -3.85 -11.05 11.89
CA ALA A 77 -3.74 -10.00 12.90
C ALA A 77 -2.30 -9.53 13.12
N VAL A 78 -1.31 -10.41 12.99
CA VAL A 78 0.11 -10.07 13.20
C VAL A 78 0.61 -9.19 12.06
N GLY A 79 0.35 -9.58 10.81
CA GLY A 79 0.68 -8.78 9.64
C GLY A 79 -0.02 -7.42 9.64
N ALA A 80 -1.30 -7.39 10.04
CA ALA A 80 -2.05 -6.14 10.16
C ALA A 80 -1.42 -5.17 11.17
N LEU A 81 -1.09 -5.64 12.37
CA LEU A 81 -0.49 -4.81 13.40
C LEU A 81 0.89 -4.29 12.98
N SER A 82 1.71 -5.14 12.34
CA SER A 82 3.03 -4.75 11.86
C SER A 82 2.94 -3.61 10.84
N ALA A 83 2.11 -3.77 9.80
CA ALA A 83 1.97 -2.77 8.75
C ALA A 83 1.40 -1.44 9.26
N LEU A 84 0.40 -1.48 10.14
CA LEU A 84 -0.20 -0.28 10.71
C LEU A 84 0.73 0.45 11.68
N GLN A 85 1.57 -0.28 12.43
CA GLN A 85 2.54 0.32 13.32
C GLN A 85 3.66 1.02 12.53
N GLU A 86 4.18 0.39 11.48
CA GLU A 86 5.16 1.02 10.57
C GLU A 86 4.57 2.27 9.91
N CYS A 87 3.34 2.18 9.39
CA CYS A 87 2.62 3.32 8.82
C CYS A 87 2.53 4.50 9.80
N ARG A 88 2.21 4.21 11.07
CA ARG A 88 2.08 5.24 12.10
C ARG A 88 3.44 5.88 12.43
N GLU A 89 4.48 5.07 12.63
CA GLU A 89 5.82 5.57 12.94
C GLU A 89 6.40 6.43 11.81
N GLU A 90 6.16 6.05 10.56
CA GLU A 90 6.53 6.85 9.38
C GLU A 90 5.74 8.16 9.29
N ALA A 91 4.42 8.12 9.51
CA ALA A 91 3.56 9.31 9.45
C ALA A 91 3.91 10.33 10.56
N GLU A 92 4.22 9.84 11.77
CA GLU A 92 4.67 10.68 12.90
C GLU A 92 6.01 11.37 12.57
N ARG A 93 6.92 10.71 11.84
CA ARG A 93 8.20 11.29 11.41
C ARG A 93 8.06 12.33 10.30
N SER A 94 7.14 12.13 9.36
CA SER A 94 6.96 13.03 8.20
C SER A 94 6.06 14.24 8.49
N GLY A 95 5.23 14.17 9.53
CA GLY A 95 4.25 15.22 9.84
C GLY A 95 3.09 15.30 8.85
N ASP A 96 2.85 14.24 8.05
CA ASP A 96 1.79 14.19 7.05
C ASP A 96 0.41 13.97 7.70
N ALA A 97 -0.36 15.06 7.80
CA ALA A 97 -1.72 15.04 8.36
C ALA A 97 -2.71 14.13 7.58
N THR A 98 -2.48 13.90 6.29
CA THR A 98 -3.32 13.01 5.46
C THR A 98 -3.03 11.55 5.78
N ALA A 99 -1.75 11.20 5.99
CA ALA A 99 -1.36 9.87 6.44
C ALA A 99 -1.87 9.56 7.86
N VAL A 100 -1.87 10.56 8.76
CA VAL A 100 -2.49 10.43 10.08
C VAL A 100 -3.99 10.11 9.95
N ALA A 101 -4.71 10.79 9.05
CA ALA A 101 -6.13 10.50 8.82
C ALA A 101 -6.39 9.07 8.30
N TYR A 102 -5.50 8.50 7.48
CA TYR A 102 -5.58 7.09 7.12
C TYR A 102 -5.37 6.18 8.34
N ALA A 103 -4.36 6.45 9.17
CA ALA A 103 -4.03 5.61 10.33
C ALA A 103 -5.14 5.50 11.39
N VAL A 104 -6.04 6.50 11.51
CA VAL A 104 -7.19 6.47 12.46
C VAL A 104 -8.49 5.97 11.86
N HIS A 105 -8.63 5.86 10.54
CA HIS A 105 -9.87 5.37 9.93
C HIS A 105 -9.90 3.83 9.96
N ARG A 106 -10.64 3.28 10.93
CA ARG A 106 -10.99 1.87 11.03
C ARG A 106 -12.11 1.51 10.04
#